data_AF-A0A6N9V8Z1-F1
#
_entry.id   AF-A0A6N9V8Z1-F1
#
_cell.length_a   1.000
_cell.length_b   1.000
_cell.length_c   1.000
_cell.angle_alpha   90.00
_cell.angle_beta   90.00
_cell.angle_gamma   90.00
#
_symmetry.space_group_name_H-M   'P 1'
#
loop_
_entity.id
_entity.type
_entity.pdbx_description
1 polymer ?
#
loop_
_entity_poly.entity_id
_entity_poly.type
_entity_poly.pdbx_seq_one_letter_code
_entity_poly.pdbx_strand_id
1 'polypeptide(L)'
;MTRYDARRSGARAARTGWNGSRGIVVFGIVRPCTHRLSEGLRTEWMAHLCGLCLALRADHGQFARIVTNYDGLIVSVLTEAQTGTTPAGRRTAGPCPLRAMRTAPVAKGEGARLAAAVSLVLASAKVRDHVADRDGLLARRPV
;
A
#
# COMPACT_ATOMS: atom_id res chain seq x y z
N MET A 1 30.78 22.04 4.27
CA MET A 1 29.93 22.69 3.24
C MET A 1 30.32 22.09 1.89
N THR A 2 29.85 20.87 1.61
CA THR A 2 30.26 20.08 0.45
C THR A 2 29.11 20.04 -0.54
N ARG A 3 29.35 20.61 -1.72
CA ARG A 3 28.40 20.72 -2.84
C ARG A 3 28.00 19.32 -3.32
N TYR A 4 26.70 19.08 -3.42
CA TYR A 4 26.11 17.87 -4.02
C TYR A 4 25.90 18.14 -5.51
N ASP A 5 26.69 17.48 -6.37
CA ASP A 5 26.63 17.60 -7.83
C ASP A 5 25.60 16.59 -8.37
N ALA A 6 24.47 17.11 -8.85
CA ALA A 6 23.36 16.35 -9.41
C ALA A 6 23.65 16.03 -10.89
N ARG A 7 24.19 14.84 -11.17
CA ARG A 7 24.42 14.39 -12.55
C ARG A 7 23.48 13.26 -12.96
N ARG A 8 22.56 13.63 -13.85
CA ARG A 8 21.62 12.83 -14.64
C ARG A 8 22.19 11.47 -15.05
N SER A 9 21.38 10.42 -14.91
CA SER A 9 21.52 9.18 -15.69
C SER A 9 20.13 8.71 -16.09
N GLY A 10 19.95 8.51 -17.40
CA GLY A 10 18.66 8.32 -18.06
C GLY A 10 17.90 7.09 -17.60
N ALA A 11 16.59 7.30 -17.39
CA ALA A 11 15.61 6.26 -17.16
C ALA A 11 15.39 5.46 -18.45
N ARG A 12 16.20 4.41 -18.64
CA ARG A 12 15.85 3.29 -19.51
C ARG A 12 14.90 2.37 -18.74
N ALA A 13 13.75 2.12 -19.35
CA ALA A 13 12.70 1.20 -18.92
C ALA A 13 13.27 -0.08 -18.27
N ALA A 14 13.05 -0.22 -16.97
CA ALA A 14 13.34 -1.43 -16.23
C ALA A 14 12.24 -2.45 -16.49
N ARG A 15 12.51 -3.28 -17.50
CA ARG A 15 11.87 -4.58 -17.75
C ARG A 15 11.81 -5.40 -16.47
N THR A 16 10.61 -5.90 -16.18
CA THR A 16 10.30 -7.22 -15.60
C THR A 16 11.48 -8.02 -15.05
N GLY A 17 11.55 -8.15 -13.73
CA GLY A 17 12.53 -8.99 -13.05
C GLY A 17 12.47 -8.89 -11.53
N TRP A 18 11.32 -9.17 -10.92
CA TRP A 18 11.22 -9.28 -9.45
C TRP A 18 11.50 -10.73 -9.03
N ASN A 19 12.76 -11.01 -8.70
CA ASN A 19 13.12 -12.17 -7.90
C ASN A 19 13.74 -11.68 -6.58
N GLY A 20 13.11 -12.06 -5.45
CA GLY A 20 13.57 -11.70 -4.11
C GLY A 20 12.45 -11.52 -3.08
N SER A 21 11.91 -12.65 -2.58
CA SER A 21 11.38 -12.82 -1.20
C SER A 21 10.01 -12.21 -0.83
N ARG A 22 8.93 -12.98 -1.06
CA ARG A 22 7.64 -13.09 -0.31
C ARG A 22 7.02 -11.84 0.33
N GLY A 23 7.10 -10.67 -0.30
CA GLY A 23 6.20 -9.54 -0.02
C GLY A 23 4.90 -9.68 -0.81
N ILE A 24 3.75 -9.32 -0.22
CA ILE A 24 2.50 -9.17 -0.98
C ILE A 24 2.80 -8.22 -2.15
N VAL A 25 2.52 -8.63 -3.39
CA VAL A 25 2.76 -7.80 -4.58
C VAL A 25 1.68 -6.72 -4.61
N VAL A 26 1.95 -5.63 -3.90
CA VAL A 26 1.10 -4.44 -3.86
C VAL A 26 1.78 -3.29 -4.60
N PHE A 27 1.00 -2.48 -5.29
CA PHE A 27 1.51 -1.26 -5.90
C PHE A 27 1.84 -0.22 -4.82
N GLY A 28 2.64 0.76 -5.20
CA GLY A 28 3.08 1.84 -4.32
C GLY A 28 4.56 2.14 -4.53
N ILE A 29 4.91 3.41 -4.38
CA ILE A 29 6.29 3.90 -4.56
C ILE A 29 7.13 3.53 -3.33
N VAL A 30 6.53 3.62 -2.14
CA VAL A 30 7.24 3.36 -0.89
C VAL A 30 7.23 1.86 -0.57
N ARG A 31 8.33 1.17 -0.87
CA ARG A 31 8.52 -0.24 -0.50
C ARG A 31 9.36 -0.35 0.78
N PRO A 32 8.86 -1.00 1.84
CA PRO A 32 9.66 -1.18 3.05
C PRO A 32 10.82 -2.14 2.76
N CYS A 33 12.04 -1.76 3.17
CA CYS A 33 13.18 -2.67 3.17
C CYS A 33 12.98 -3.71 4.27
N THR A 34 12.53 -4.90 3.90
CA THR A 34 12.21 -6.00 4.83
C THR A 34 13.37 -6.36 5.74
N HIS A 35 14.61 -6.24 5.28
CA HIS A 35 15.82 -6.51 6.06
C HIS A 35 16.02 -5.53 7.24
N ARG A 36 15.47 -4.31 7.17
CA ARG A 36 15.61 -3.29 8.22
C ARG A 36 14.36 -3.12 9.07
N LEU A 37 13.34 -3.95 8.85
CA LEU A 37 12.08 -3.89 9.60
C LEU A 37 12.18 -4.80 10.82
N SER A 38 12.31 -4.22 12.02
CA SER A 38 12.24 -4.98 13.27
C SER A 38 10.88 -5.67 13.40
N GLU A 39 10.79 -6.70 14.24
CA GLU A 39 9.55 -7.48 14.42
C GLU A 39 8.38 -6.62 14.92
N GLY A 40 8.64 -5.72 15.87
CA GLY A 40 7.64 -4.77 16.36
C GLY A 40 7.14 -3.85 15.24
N LEU A 41 8.05 -3.29 14.44
CA LEU A 41 7.70 -2.41 13.33
C LEU A 41 6.93 -3.17 12.23
N ARG A 42 7.27 -4.44 11.99
CA ARG A 42 6.54 -5.32 11.08
C ARG A 42 5.11 -5.59 11.55
N THR A 43 4.93 -5.76 12.85
CA THR A 43 3.60 -5.98 13.45
C THR A 43 2.73 -4.74 13.26
N GLU A 44 3.27 -3.55 13.53
CA GLU A 44 2.51 -2.32 13.31
C GLU A 44 2.26 -2.01 11.84
N TRP A 45 3.25 -2.27 10.98
CA TRP A 45 3.05 -2.22 9.54
C TRP A 45 1.89 -3.10 9.09
N MET A 46 1.83 -4.35 9.58
CA MET A 46 0.72 -5.25 9.29
C MET A 46 -0.61 -4.76 9.87
N ALA A 47 -0.60 -4.14 11.05
CA ALA A 47 -1.80 -3.56 11.66
C ALA A 47 -2.40 -2.45 10.80
N HIS A 48 -1.58 -1.55 10.27
CA HIS A 48 -2.03 -0.48 9.35
C HIS A 48 -2.46 -1.02 7.99
N LEU A 49 -1.69 -1.94 7.40
CA LEU A 49 -2.05 -2.58 6.13
C LEU A 49 -3.41 -3.28 6.21
N CYS A 50 -3.63 -4.04 7.28
CA CYS A 50 -4.90 -4.71 7.51
C CYS A 50 -6.03 -3.74 7.83
N GLY A 51 -5.73 -2.64 8.53
CA GLY A 51 -6.66 -1.54 8.79
C GLY A 51 -7.20 -0.94 7.49
N LEU A 52 -6.29 -0.57 6.58
CA LEU A 52 -6.60 -0.08 5.23
C LEU A 52 -7.46 -1.08 4.43
N CYS A 53 -7.01 -2.34 4.32
CA CYS A 53 -7.74 -3.38 3.60
C CYS A 53 -9.17 -3.58 4.12
N LEU A 54 -9.37 -3.46 5.44
CA LEU A 54 -10.68 -3.57 6.05
C LEU A 54 -11.52 -2.29 5.92
N ALA A 55 -10.90 -1.10 5.86
CA ALA A 55 -11.59 0.15 5.54
C ALA A 55 -12.12 0.11 4.11
N LEU A 56 -11.27 -0.26 3.15
CA LEU A 56 -11.67 -0.48 1.75
C LEU A 56 -12.84 -1.47 1.62
N ARG A 57 -12.78 -2.60 2.34
CA ARG A 57 -13.89 -3.57 2.36
C ARG A 57 -15.17 -2.98 2.91
N ALA A 58 -15.09 -2.24 4.01
CA ALA A 58 -16.26 -1.73 4.70
C ALA A 58 -16.97 -0.63 3.90
N ASP A 59 -16.20 0.28 3.31
CA ASP A 59 -16.74 1.47 2.67
C ASP A 59 -17.01 1.27 1.17
N HIS A 60 -16.28 0.36 0.50
CA HIS A 60 -16.31 0.19 -0.96
C HIS A 60 -16.46 -1.27 -1.42
N GLY A 61 -16.66 -2.21 -0.50
CA GLY A 61 -16.94 -3.62 -0.81
C GLY A 61 -15.70 -4.50 -1.02
N GLN A 62 -15.92 -5.80 -1.24
CA GLN A 62 -14.85 -6.81 -1.26
C GLN A 62 -13.79 -6.56 -2.33
N PHE A 63 -14.21 -6.13 -3.52
CA PHE A 63 -13.29 -5.88 -4.63
C PHE A 63 -12.38 -4.69 -4.39
N ALA A 64 -12.78 -3.71 -3.58
CA ALA A 64 -11.93 -2.57 -3.24
C ALA A 64 -10.65 -3.00 -2.49
N ARG A 65 -10.60 -4.20 -1.91
CA ARG A 65 -9.39 -4.74 -1.28
C ARG A 65 -8.20 -4.84 -2.23
N ILE A 66 -8.44 -5.00 -3.54
CA ILE A 66 -7.37 -5.09 -4.54
C ILE A 66 -6.57 -3.78 -4.65
N VAL A 67 -7.16 -2.65 -4.25
CA VAL A 67 -6.50 -1.34 -4.32
C VAL A 67 -5.69 -0.98 -3.08
N THR A 68 -5.64 -1.88 -2.07
CA THR A 68 -4.73 -1.75 -0.94
C THR A 68 -3.33 -1.48 -1.48
N ASN A 69 -2.59 -0.51 -0.94
CA ASN A 69 -1.26 -0.17 -1.43
C ASN A 69 -0.37 0.41 -0.32
N TYR A 70 0.93 0.49 -0.57
CA TYR A 70 1.89 0.95 0.43
C TYR A 70 1.84 2.45 0.68
N ASP A 71 1.52 3.26 -0.33
CA ASP A 71 1.47 4.71 -0.18
C ASP A 71 0.32 5.12 0.76
N GLY A 72 -0.83 4.46 0.66
CA GLY A 72 -1.95 4.63 1.59
C GLY A 72 -1.60 4.19 3.03
N LEU A 73 -0.75 3.18 3.20
CA LEU A 73 -0.27 2.79 4.54
C LEU A 73 0.50 3.93 5.20
N ILE A 74 1.40 4.60 4.46
CA ILE A 74 2.14 5.76 4.97
C ILE A 74 1.19 6.88 5.39
N VAL A 75 0.15 7.14 4.61
CA VAL A 75 -0.90 8.11 4.99
C VAL A 75 -1.57 7.73 6.30
N SER A 76 -1.91 6.44 6.49
CA SER A 76 -2.50 5.97 7.75
C SER A 76 -1.55 6.16 8.94
N VAL A 77 -0.26 5.85 8.78
CA VAL A 77 0.74 5.98 9.86
C VAL A 77 0.99 7.45 10.20
N LEU A 78 1.15 8.32 9.20
CA LEU A 78 1.36 9.75 9.41
C LEU A 78 0.13 10.42 10.05
N THR A 79 -1.07 9.97 9.67
CA THR A 79 -2.29 10.46 10.30
C THR A 79 -2.32 10.06 11.78
N GLU A 80 -2.04 8.79 12.10
CA GLU A 80 -1.98 8.33 13.49
C GLU A 80 -0.94 9.11 14.31
N ALA A 81 0.25 9.37 13.74
CA ALA A 81 1.30 10.13 14.38
C ALA A 81 0.89 11.59 14.67
N GLN A 82 0.09 12.21 13.79
CA GLN A 82 -0.37 13.60 13.93
C GLN A 82 -1.59 13.74 14.86
N THR A 83 -2.48 12.74 14.89
CA THR A 83 -3.69 12.77 15.72
C THR A 83 -3.46 12.34 17.18
N GLY A 84 -2.27 11.80 17.47
CA GLY A 84 -1.95 11.19 18.77
C GLY A 84 -2.56 9.80 18.92
N THR A 85 -1.89 8.94 19.70
CA THR A 85 -2.33 7.56 19.95
C THR A 85 -3.60 7.54 20.79
N THR A 86 -4.75 7.40 20.15
CA THR A 86 -6.01 7.16 20.86
C THR A 86 -6.23 5.65 21.04
N PRO A 87 -6.64 5.15 22.22
CA PRO A 87 -6.99 3.74 22.44
C PRO A 87 -8.10 3.25 21.50
N ALA A 88 -8.95 4.16 21.00
CA ALA A 88 -9.98 3.89 20.00
C ALA A 88 -9.44 3.62 18.57
N GLY A 89 -8.14 3.87 18.34
CA GLY A 89 -7.47 3.73 17.05
C GLY A 89 -7.17 2.29 16.63
N ARG A 90 -7.43 1.29 17.48
CA ARG A 90 -7.27 -0.12 17.13
C ARG A 90 -8.54 -0.92 17.36
N ARG A 91 -8.78 -1.88 16.47
CA ARG A 91 -9.82 -2.92 16.64
C ARG A 91 -9.24 -4.30 16.43
N THR A 92 -9.80 -5.32 17.08
CA THR A 92 -9.46 -6.71 16.78
C THR A 92 -10.11 -7.11 15.47
N ALA A 93 -9.29 -7.41 14.46
CA ALA A 93 -9.76 -8.00 13.21
C ALA A 93 -9.93 -9.51 13.36
N GLY A 94 -10.99 -10.04 12.73
CA GLY A 94 -11.23 -11.47 12.62
C GLY A 94 -10.15 -12.25 11.85
N PRO A 95 -10.28 -13.57 11.73
CA PRO A 95 -9.38 -14.43 10.94
C PRO A 95 -9.15 -13.91 9.52
N CYS A 96 -7.89 -13.89 9.07
CA CYS A 96 -7.53 -13.44 7.72
C CYS A 96 -6.54 -14.41 7.06
N PRO A 97 -6.73 -14.81 5.80
CA PRO A 97 -5.80 -15.68 5.09
C PRO A 97 -4.37 -15.13 5.04
N LEU A 98 -4.21 -13.81 4.88
CA LEU A 98 -2.90 -13.13 4.91
C LEU A 98 -2.17 -13.22 6.26
N ARG A 99 -2.87 -13.63 7.32
CA ARG A 99 -2.33 -13.84 8.67
C ARG A 99 -2.38 -15.31 9.10
N ALA A 100 -2.47 -16.24 8.16
CA ALA A 100 -2.66 -17.67 8.44
C ALA A 100 -3.90 -17.93 9.32
N MET A 101 -5.00 -17.25 9.01
CA MET A 101 -6.28 -17.32 9.73
C MET A 101 -6.24 -16.85 11.19
N ARG A 102 -5.21 -16.10 11.60
CA ARG A 102 -5.13 -15.52 12.94
C ARG A 102 -5.80 -14.14 13.04
N THR A 103 -6.38 -13.86 14.21
CA THR A 103 -6.85 -12.53 14.62
C THR A 103 -5.69 -11.63 14.98
N ALA A 104 -5.86 -10.32 14.85
CA ALA A 104 -4.84 -9.35 15.24
C ALA A 104 -5.49 -7.98 15.54
N PRO A 105 -4.90 -7.17 16.43
CA PRO A 105 -5.24 -5.75 16.51
C PRO A 105 -4.84 -5.07 15.20
N VAL A 106 -5.73 -4.27 14.62
CA VAL A 106 -5.51 -3.53 13.39
C VAL A 106 -5.91 -2.08 13.57
N ALA A 107 -5.29 -1.19 12.79
CA ALA A 107 -5.63 0.23 12.80
C ALA A 107 -7.10 0.44 12.38
N LYS A 108 -7.78 1.36 13.05
CA LYS A 108 -9.16 1.80 12.81
C LYS A 108 -9.22 3.31 13.01
N GLY A 109 -10.06 3.97 12.25
CA GLY A 109 -10.33 5.40 12.42
C GLY A 109 -9.91 6.18 11.18
N GLU A 110 -9.68 7.47 11.38
CA GLU A 110 -9.54 8.42 10.28
C GLU A 110 -8.35 8.11 9.37
N GLY A 111 -7.20 7.72 9.94
CA GLY A 111 -6.03 7.34 9.14
C GLY A 111 -6.29 6.18 8.18
N ALA A 112 -7.06 5.16 8.59
CA ALA A 112 -7.41 4.03 7.72
C ALA A 112 -8.42 4.41 6.63
N ARG A 113 -9.35 5.33 6.91
CA ARG A 113 -10.32 5.85 5.95
C ARG A 113 -9.67 6.77 4.92
N LEU A 114 -8.82 7.69 5.37
CA LEU A 114 -8.05 8.56 4.49
C LEU A 114 -7.13 7.73 3.57
N ALA A 115 -6.45 6.72 4.13
CA ALA A 115 -5.67 5.78 3.35
C ALA A 115 -6.50 5.07 2.28
N ALA A 116 -7.73 4.64 2.59
CA ALA A 116 -8.62 3.99 1.63
C ALA A 116 -9.01 4.93 0.48
N ALA A 117 -9.37 6.18 0.80
CA ALA A 117 -9.68 7.20 -0.21
C ALA A 117 -8.48 7.48 -1.13
N VAL A 118 -7.29 7.70 -0.55
CA VAL A 118 -6.05 7.90 -1.32
C VAL A 118 -5.76 6.68 -2.18
N SER A 119 -5.92 5.47 -1.65
CA SER A 119 -5.73 4.23 -2.39
C SER A 119 -6.61 4.13 -3.63
N LEU A 120 -7.88 4.51 -3.53
CA LEU A 120 -8.82 4.53 -4.66
C LEU A 120 -8.46 5.60 -5.69
N VAL A 121 -8.10 6.80 -5.26
CA VAL A 121 -7.67 7.88 -6.16
C VAL A 121 -6.44 7.44 -6.96
N LEU A 122 -5.43 6.88 -6.28
CA LEU A 122 -4.22 6.37 -6.93
C LEU A 122 -4.51 5.21 -7.87
N ALA A 123 -5.42 4.30 -7.50
CA ALA A 123 -5.83 3.21 -8.39
C ALA A 123 -6.53 3.76 -9.65
N SER A 124 -7.37 4.78 -9.52
CA SER A 124 -8.03 5.42 -10.67
C SER A 124 -7.04 6.11 -11.61
N ALA A 125 -6.01 6.76 -11.07
CA ALA A 125 -4.93 7.35 -11.84
C ALA A 125 -4.14 6.24 -12.58
N LYS A 126 -3.75 5.19 -11.86
CA LYS A 126 -3.04 4.05 -12.42
C LYS A 126 -3.80 3.36 -13.56
N VAL A 127 -5.11 3.20 -13.45
CA VAL A 127 -5.94 2.64 -14.53
C VAL A 127 -5.96 3.56 -15.74
N ARG A 128 -6.11 4.88 -15.53
CA ARG A 128 -6.06 5.86 -16.63
C ARG A 128 -4.71 5.86 -17.34
N ASP A 129 -3.62 5.74 -16.60
CA ASP A 129 -2.27 5.66 -17.16
C ASP A 129 -2.13 4.39 -18.03
N HIS A 130 -2.56 3.23 -17.53
CA HIS A 130 -2.53 1.99 -18.33
C HIS A 130 -3.37 2.06 -19.61
N VAL A 131 -4.48 2.80 -19.59
CA VAL A 131 -5.32 3.03 -20.78
C VAL A 131 -4.61 3.95 -21.78
N ALA A 132 -4.01 5.03 -21.30
CA ALA A 132 -3.26 5.99 -22.13
C ALA A 132 -2.02 5.35 -22.75
N ASP A 133 -1.28 4.56 -21.97
CA ASP A 133 -0.07 3.84 -22.38
C ASP A 133 -0.36 2.61 -23.25
N ARG A 134 -1.63 2.18 -23.32
CA ARG A 134 -2.08 0.94 -23.98
C ARG A 134 -1.34 -0.30 -23.45
N ASP A 135 -1.21 -0.40 -22.14
CA ASP A 135 -0.58 -1.55 -21.50
C ASP A 135 -1.48 -2.81 -21.49
N GLY A 136 -0.87 -3.99 -21.39
CA GLY A 136 -1.59 -5.24 -21.12
C GLY A 136 -2.48 -5.71 -22.28
N LEU A 137 -3.77 -5.96 -22.01
CA LEU A 137 -4.74 -6.42 -23.02
C LEU A 137 -5.03 -5.34 -24.09
N LEU A 138 -4.75 -4.07 -23.80
CA LEU A 138 -4.88 -2.95 -24.73
C LEU A 138 -3.66 -2.78 -25.64
N ALA A 139 -2.55 -3.50 -25.37
CA ALA A 139 -1.33 -3.44 -26.17
C ALA A 139 -1.45 -4.17 -27.52
N ARG A 140 -2.41 -5.10 -27.66
CA ARG A 140 -2.59 -5.87 -28.90
C ARG A 140 -3.61 -5.19 -29.80
N ARG A 141 -3.18 -4.77 -30.99
CA ARG A 141 -4.09 -4.51 -32.11
C ARG A 141 -4.83 -5.81 -32.44
N PRO A 142 -6.17 -5.80 -32.58
CA PRO A 142 -6.84 -6.91 -33.26
C PRO A 142 -6.27 -6.96 -34.68
N VAL A 143 -5.79 -8.13 -35.09
CA VAL A 143 -5.49 -8.45 -36.49
C VAL A 143 -6.78 -8.76 -37.23
#